data_AF-A0A514XL72-F1
#
_entry.id   AF-A0A514XL72-F1
#
_cell.length_a   1.000
_cell.length_b   1.000
_cell.length_c   1.000
_cell.angle_alpha   90.00
_cell.angle_beta   90.00
_cell.angle_gamma   90.00
#
_symmetry.space_group_name_H-M   'P 1'
#
loop_
_entity.id
_entity.type
_entity.pdbx_description
1 polymer ?
#
loop_
_entity_poly.entity_id
_entity_poly.type
_entity_poly.pdbx_seq_one_letter_code
_entity_poly.pdbx_strand_id
1 'polypeptide(L)' 'MTHQQNTLLKLQTDLSKFGLNPTEWTLEKVQNVTYLIRNKIDKSFALYGKLELKKDAPTWKSIDLVAL' A
#
# COMPACT_ATOMS: atom_id res chain seq x y z
N MET A 1 19.27 -7.42 3.94
CA MET A 1 18.07 -6.65 3.54
C MET A 1 17.37 -6.21 4.82
N THR A 2 17.13 -4.90 4.98
CA THR A 2 16.60 -4.30 6.21
C THR A 2 15.13 -4.69 6.41
N HIS A 3 14.69 -4.90 7.65
CA HIS A 3 13.31 -5.29 8.03
C HIS A 3 12.21 -4.44 7.33
N GLN A 4 12.51 -3.18 7.04
CA GLN A 4 11.63 -2.25 6.34
C GLN A 4 11.40 -2.62 4.86
N GLN A 5 12.43 -3.09 4.15
CA GLN A 5 12.32 -3.49 2.74
C GLN A 5 11.42 -4.71 2.59
N ASN A 6 11.56 -5.69 3.47
CA ASN A 6 10.71 -6.88 3.50
C ASN A 6 9.25 -6.52 3.79
N THR A 7 9.02 -5.54 4.67
CA THR A 7 7.67 -5.05 5.00
C THR A 7 7.03 -4.36 3.81
N LEU A 8 7.76 -3.50 3.11
CA LEU A 8 7.25 -2.78 1.93
C LEU A 8 6.90 -3.74 0.80
N LEU A 9 7.76 -4.73 0.54
CA LEU A 9 7.52 -5.75 -0.48
C LEU A 9 6.28 -6.59 -0.17
N LYS A 10 6.10 -6.97 1.09
CA LYS A 10 4.89 -7.67 1.56
C LYS A 10 3.65 -6.82 1.34
N LEU A 11 3.66 -5.56 1.79
CA LEU A 11 2.52 -4.65 1.64
C LEU A 11 2.17 -4.42 0.16
N GLN A 12 3.17 -4.29 -0.71
CA GLN A 12 2.95 -4.17 -2.14
C GLN A 12 2.32 -5.43 -2.72
N THR A 13 2.83 -6.61 -2.35
CA THR A 13 2.26 -7.90 -2.77
C THR A 13 0.81 -8.07 -2.28
N ASP A 14 0.53 -7.65 -1.06
CA ASP A 14 -0.79 -7.73 -0.44
C ASP A 14 -1.86 -6.88 -1.15
N LEU A 15 -1.47 -5.94 -2.03
CA LEU A 15 -2.43 -5.22 -2.88
C LEU A 15 -3.22 -6.16 -3.81
N SER A 16 -2.63 -7.30 -4.20
CA SER A 16 -3.31 -8.33 -5.00
C SER A 16 -4.58 -8.88 -4.33
N LYS A 17 -4.65 -8.87 -2.98
CA LYS A 17 -5.83 -9.27 -2.21
C LYS A 17 -7.02 -8.33 -2.41
N PHE A 18 -6.77 -7.13 -2.92
CA PHE A 18 -7.76 -6.11 -3.24
C PHE A 18 -8.02 -6.02 -4.75
N GLY A 19 -7.56 -7.00 -5.54
CA GLY A 19 -7.71 -7.01 -7.00
C GLY A 19 -6.76 -6.09 -7.76
N LEU A 20 -5.73 -5.55 -7.09
CA LEU A 20 -4.77 -4.63 -7.68
C LEU A 20 -3.49 -5.38 -8.10
N ASN A 21 -2.97 -5.14 -9.31
CA ASN A 21 -1.69 -5.70 -9.73
C ASN A 21 -0.51 -5.02 -8.99
N PRO A 22 0.20 -5.69 -8.06
CA PRO A 22 1.26 -5.08 -7.24
C PRO A 22 2.34 -4.33 -8.03
N THR A 23 2.60 -4.74 -9.26
CA THR A 23 3.65 -4.15 -10.11
C THR A 23 3.26 -2.78 -10.68
N GLU A 24 1.98 -2.47 -10.76
CA GLU A 24 1.44 -1.22 -11.30
C GLU A 24 1.38 -0.10 -10.27
N TRP A 25 1.57 -0.41 -8.98
CA TRP A 25 1.41 0.56 -7.90
C TRP A 25 2.74 0.89 -7.23
N THR A 26 2.84 2.12 -6.74
CA THR A 26 3.90 2.56 -5.83
C THR A 26 3.30 2.88 -4.47
N LEU A 27 4.04 2.53 -3.42
CA LEU A 27 3.68 2.80 -2.03
C LEU A 27 4.52 3.96 -1.50
N GLU A 28 3.85 5.04 -1.11
CA GLU A 28 4.46 6.22 -0.49
C GLU A 28 3.93 6.36 0.93
N LYS A 29 4.81 6.29 1.94
CA LYS A 29 4.40 6.44 3.33
C LYS A 29 4.09 7.92 3.61
N VAL A 30 2.84 8.24 3.93
CA VAL A 30 2.42 9.61 4.25
C VAL A 30 2.47 9.86 5.76
N GLN A 31 2.00 8.89 6.55
CA GLN A 31 1.98 8.94 8.02
C GLN A 31 2.26 7.55 8.61
N ASN A 32 2.34 7.44 9.94
CA ASN A 32 2.76 6.21 10.64
C ASN A 32 2.09 4.93 10.11
N VAL A 33 0.77 4.93 9.98
CA VAL A 33 -0.03 3.78 9.54
C VAL A 33 -0.73 4.04 8.21
N THR A 34 -0.31 5.05 7.45
CA THR A 34 -1.02 5.48 6.24
C THR A 34 -0.05 5.58 5.06
N TYR A 35 -0.45 4.96 3.96
CA TYR A 35 0.25 4.96 2.69
C TYR A 35 -0.63 5.55 1.60
N LEU A 36 -0.01 6.35 0.75
CA LEU A 36 -0.57 6.73 -0.54
C LEU A 36 -0.10 5.70 -1.56
N ILE A 37 -1.05 5.15 -2.30
CA ILE A 37 -0.84 4.10 -3.29
C ILE A 37 -1.16 4.71 -4.64
N ARG A 38 -0.14 4.95 -5.46
CA ARG A 38 -0.29 5.62 -6.76
C ARG A 38 -0.13 4.61 -7.89
N ASN A 39 -0.98 4.70 -8.90
CA ASN A 39 -0.76 3.93 -10.12
C ASN A 39 0.40 4.55 -10.90
N LYS A 40 1.26 3.72 -11.48
CA LYS A 40 2.41 4.15 -12.28
C LYS A 40 1.99 4.68 -13.65
N ILE A 41 0.84 4.24 -14.16
CA ILE A 41 0.32 4.53 -15.50
C ILE A 41 -0.77 5.59 -15.38
N ASP A 42 -1.82 5.32 -14.61
CA ASP A 42 -2.98 6.22 -14.49
C ASP A 42 -2.85 7.18 -13.31
N LYS A 43 -2.58 8.45 -13.60
CA LYS A 43 -2.42 9.49 -12.59
C LYS A 43 -3.73 10.21 -12.22
N SER A 44 -4.86 9.81 -12.79
CA SER A 44 -6.16 10.45 -12.52
C SER A 44 -6.74 10.12 -11.14
N PHE A 45 -6.21 9.09 -10.47
CA PHE A 45 -6.66 8.70 -9.14
C PHE A 45 -5.52 8.14 -8.29
N ALA A 46 -5.75 8.09 -6.99
CA ALA A 46 -4.87 7.43 -6.03
C ALA A 46 -5.69 6.62 -5.03
N LEU A 47 -5.04 5.75 -4.28
CA LEU A 47 -5.66 5.04 -3.16
C LEU A 47 -4.97 5.42 -1.86
N TYR A 48 -5.75 5.52 -0.79
CA TYR A 48 -5.24 5.64 0.56
C TYR A 48 -5.32 4.29 1.25
N GLY A 49 -4.17 3.71 1.54
CA GLY A 49 -4.03 2.47 2.31
C GLY A 49 -3.82 2.78 3.79
N LYS A 50 -4.69 2.24 4.65
CA LYS A 50 -4.49 2.27 6.11
C LYS A 50 -4.00 0.92 6.59
N LEU A 51 -2.99 0.92 7.43
CA LEU A 51 -2.44 -0.27 8.05
C LEU A 51 -3.08 -0.54 9.42
N GLU A 52 -3.16 -1.81 9.76
CA GLU A 52 -3.31 -2.29 11.12
C GLU A 52 -2.00 -2.93 11.56
N LEU A 53 -1.53 -2.56 12.75
CA LEU A 53 -0.34 -3.15 13.36
C LEU A 53 -0.76 -4.40 14.12
N LYS A 54 -0.63 -5.57 13.49
CA LYS A 54 -0.78 -6.87 14.18
C LYS A 54 0.54 -7.27 14.84
N LYS A 55 0.46 -8.15 15.85
CA LYS A 55 1.61 -8.62 16.66
C LYS A 55 2.81 -9.06 15.81
N ASP A 56 2.57 -9.68 14.66
CA ASP A 56 3.64 -10.28 13.85
C ASP A 56 4.07 -9.42 12.66
N ALA A 57 3.15 -8.67 12.05
CA ALA A 57 3.47 -7.79 10.92
C ALA A 57 2.32 -6.82 10.60
N PRO A 58 2.61 -5.63 10.06
CA PRO A 58 1.57 -4.77 9.51
C PRO A 58 0.86 -5.42 8.33
N THR A 59 -0.43 -5.13 8.20
CA THR A 59 -1.29 -5.54 7.09
C THR A 59 -2.25 -4.42 6.72
N TRP A 60 -2.75 -4.42 5.47
CA TRP A 60 -3.81 -3.50 5.07
C TRP A 60 -5.08 -3.74 5.89
N LYS A 61 -5.60 -2.66 6.47
CA LYS A 61 -6.91 -2.58 7.12
C LYS A 61 -7.98 -2.12 6.14
N SER A 62 -7.68 -1.06 5.40
CA SER A 62 -8.53 -0.54 4.33
C SER A 62 -7.66 -0.01 3.19
N ILE A 63 -8.22 -0.03 1.98
CA ILE A 63 -7.72 0.66 0.81
C ILE A 63 -8.90 1.42 0.23
N ASP A 64 -8.81 2.74 0.30
CA ASP A 64 -9.90 3.64 -0.05
C ASP A 64 -9.53 4.41 -1.33
N LEU A 65 -10.43 4.43 -2.32
CA LEU A 65 -10.24 5.18 -3.56
C LEU A 65 -10.38 6.68 -3.28
N VAL A 66 -9.45 7.47 -3.82
CA VAL A 66 -9.48 8.93 -3.74
C VAL A 66 -9.28 9.50 -5.15
N ALA A 67 -10.24 10.31 -5.57
CA ALA A 67 -10.09 11.16 -6.75
C ALA A 67 -9.10 12.28 -6.43
N LEU A 68 -8.16 12.52 -7.35
CA LEU A 68 -7.16 13.58 -7.24
C LEU A 68 -7.67 14.91 -7.81
#